data_AF-A0AAD6VJE7-F1
#
_entry.id   AF-A0AAD6VJE7-F1
#
_cell.length_a   1.000
_cell.length_b   1.000
_cell.length_c   1.000
_cell.angle_alpha   90.00
_cell.angle_beta   90.00
_cell.angle_gamma   90.00
#
_symmetry.space_group_name_H-M   'P 1'
#
loop_
_entity.id
_entity.type
_entity.pdbx_description
1 polymer ?
#
loop_
_entity_poly.entity_id
_entity_poly.type
_entity_poly.pdbx_seq_one_letter_code
_entity_poly.pdbx_strand_id
1 'polypeptide(L)'
;LEEEDANDLTELLDDGLGANDDDESGNQSDEGDESDPETARPDDSTDTSNPRPRSRPLPPWLKSQFDVKVKASAQRDTDGLPALYREHRFWFSVEDPYFSLRSSIESLTPQNLYQAQFFLWDPAALLSSSDRIKCPRCNFSGLMRDGSLARPRRCIDLDHTFWTIGYRYRCPTCTNPRSKKTTVTLCSWDSRVIRNLPRALAACFPAMLTSRSGISESVFMFMRSCFQSGMGAKQFSDALRVRHLENYDKLHLQYLSKLARGKGIYEFRGKRFPRFLAFEDTSTDGYHGFTPSSQWLRDLFDKFIDDHRLDFDQAIALLTARICAIYHSFKLAKHIAKVNGEQVFIALLTITNEKGEIRVCNLVATKSHSQFELSLDRMRESLERYGHDQPEIFYTDNMADKDFLERCFPSLRESVISVEKYAHLPPLDLP
;
A
#
# COMPACT_ATOMS: atom_id res chain seq x y z
N LEU A 1 -12.67 6.78 39.26
CA LEU A 1 -14.10 6.95 38.94
C LEU A 1 -14.16 7.24 37.45
N GLU A 2 -13.59 6.37 36.61
CA GLU A 2 -14.15 5.10 36.13
C GLU A 2 -15.52 5.28 35.48
N GLU A 3 -15.49 5.67 34.20
CA GLU A 3 -16.34 5.17 33.11
C GLU A 3 -15.90 5.90 31.82
N GLU A 4 -14.96 5.32 31.07
CA GLU A 4 -14.77 5.57 29.63
C GLU A 4 -13.79 4.51 29.11
N ASP A 5 -14.21 3.78 28.08
CA ASP A 5 -13.47 2.85 27.19
C ASP A 5 -14.15 1.48 27.07
N ALA A 6 -15.25 1.44 26.32
CA ALA A 6 -15.89 0.17 25.93
C ALA A 6 -16.37 0.11 24.47
N ASN A 7 -15.97 1.05 23.60
CA ASN A 7 -16.51 1.10 22.23
C ASN A 7 -15.49 1.10 21.08
N ASP A 8 -14.21 0.85 21.34
CA ASP A 8 -13.14 0.89 20.31
C ASP A 8 -12.64 -0.50 19.85
N LEU A 9 -13.46 -1.55 20.05
CA LEU A 9 -13.04 -2.95 19.86
C LEU A 9 -13.76 -3.71 18.74
N THR A 10 -14.57 -3.04 17.92
CA THR A 10 -15.41 -3.70 16.91
C THR A 10 -14.96 -3.57 15.45
N GLU A 11 -13.96 -2.75 15.11
CA GLU A 11 -13.50 -2.58 13.72
C GLU A 11 -12.22 -3.36 13.32
N LEU A 12 -11.60 -4.12 14.23
CA LEU A 12 -10.33 -4.83 13.99
C LEU A 12 -10.46 -6.32 13.60
N LEU A 13 -11.63 -6.80 13.15
CA LEU A 13 -11.91 -8.23 13.01
C LEU A 13 -12.03 -8.80 11.58
N ASP A 14 -11.97 -8.02 10.49
CA ASP A 14 -12.18 -8.57 9.13
C ASP A 14 -10.89 -8.91 8.36
N ASP A 15 -9.71 -8.54 8.87
CA ASP A 15 -8.44 -8.90 8.23
C ASP A 15 -7.94 -10.27 8.71
N GLY A 16 -8.35 -11.32 7.98
CA GLY A 16 -7.64 -12.60 7.98
C GLY A 16 -8.33 -13.78 8.67
N LEU A 17 -9.61 -13.67 9.03
CA LEU A 17 -10.43 -14.85 9.28
C LEU A 17 -10.96 -15.35 7.94
N GLY A 18 -10.41 -16.45 7.42
CA GLY A 18 -10.88 -17.07 6.18
C GLY A 18 -12.36 -17.44 6.28
N ALA A 19 -13.23 -16.57 5.77
CA ALA A 19 -14.61 -16.89 5.47
C ALA A 19 -14.62 -17.64 4.13
N ASN A 20 -15.20 -18.85 4.16
CA ASN A 20 -15.37 -19.80 3.07
C ASN A 20 -15.62 -19.16 1.68
N ASP A 21 -14.70 -19.38 0.74
CA ASP A 21 -14.85 -19.06 -0.69
C ASP A 21 -15.26 -20.31 -1.49
N ASP A 22 -16.30 -21.04 -1.05
CA ASP A 22 -16.82 -22.21 -1.76
C ASP A 22 -18.35 -22.09 -2.00
N ASP A 23 -18.72 -22.23 -3.27
CA ASP A 23 -20.00 -22.66 -3.89
C ASP A 23 -21.22 -21.71 -4.05
N GLU A 24 -21.62 -21.49 -5.33
CA GLU A 24 -22.90 -21.92 -5.94
C GLU A 24 -23.22 -21.14 -7.23
N SER A 25 -22.98 -21.75 -8.38
CA SER A 25 -23.42 -21.37 -9.75
C SER A 25 -24.72 -20.55 -9.87
N GLY A 26 -24.70 -19.49 -10.69
CA GLY A 26 -25.91 -18.91 -11.29
C GLY A 26 -25.94 -17.38 -11.41
N ASN A 27 -25.87 -16.93 -12.66
CA ASN A 27 -26.22 -15.61 -13.21
C ASN A 27 -25.29 -14.39 -12.98
N GLN A 28 -24.97 -13.76 -14.11
CA GLN A 28 -24.13 -12.57 -14.29
C GLN A 28 -24.98 -11.30 -14.18
N SER A 29 -24.42 -10.26 -13.54
CA SER A 29 -24.54 -8.89 -14.01
C SER A 29 -23.32 -8.09 -13.56
N ASP A 30 -22.88 -7.27 -14.51
CA ASP A 30 -21.69 -6.44 -14.58
C ASP A 30 -21.78 -5.22 -13.66
N GLU A 31 -20.66 -4.83 -13.02
CA GLU A 31 -20.35 -3.41 -12.80
C GLU A 31 -18.83 -3.21 -13.00
N GLY A 32 -18.53 -2.36 -13.97
CA GLY A 32 -17.24 -1.74 -14.22
C GLY A 32 -16.88 -0.72 -13.15
N ASP A 33 -15.62 -0.32 -13.08
CA ASP A 33 -15.20 0.96 -13.66
C ASP A 33 -15.64 2.13 -12.74
N GLU A 34 -14.82 2.39 -11.71
CA GLU A 34 -14.99 3.60 -10.90
C GLU A 34 -14.54 4.81 -11.72
N SER A 35 -15.52 5.43 -12.38
CA SER A 35 -15.41 6.77 -12.96
C SER A 35 -15.27 7.85 -11.87
N ASP A 36 -14.45 8.84 -12.19
CA ASP A 36 -14.07 10.06 -11.43
C ASP A 36 -15.28 10.81 -10.80
N PRO A 37 -15.23 11.25 -9.51
CA PRO A 37 -16.35 11.91 -8.88
C PRO A 37 -16.26 13.44 -9.04
N GLU A 38 -16.89 13.98 -10.07
CA GLU A 38 -17.43 15.35 -10.04
C GLU A 38 -18.94 15.31 -10.24
N THR A 39 -19.68 15.19 -9.15
CA THR A 39 -20.90 15.96 -8.79
C THR A 39 -21.64 15.25 -7.64
N ALA A 40 -22.01 16.02 -6.61
CA ALA A 40 -22.56 15.51 -5.36
C ALA A 40 -24.07 15.78 -5.19
N ARG A 41 -24.81 14.71 -4.83
CA ARG A 41 -25.93 14.57 -3.84
C ARG A 41 -27.35 15.10 -4.19
N PRO A 42 -28.45 14.68 -3.48
CA PRO A 42 -28.54 13.88 -2.21
C PRO A 42 -29.57 12.72 -2.12
N ASP A 43 -29.41 11.91 -1.05
CA ASP A 43 -30.35 11.06 -0.29
C ASP A 43 -31.35 10.10 -0.98
N ASP A 44 -31.20 8.80 -0.72
CA ASP A 44 -32.26 8.01 -0.09
C ASP A 44 -31.69 6.80 0.68
N SER A 45 -32.22 6.59 1.87
CA SER A 45 -31.92 5.49 2.78
C SER A 45 -32.64 4.22 2.34
N THR A 46 -31.93 3.21 1.85
CA THR A 46 -32.40 1.82 1.93
C THR A 46 -31.25 0.87 2.23
N ASP A 47 -31.40 0.23 3.38
CA ASP A 47 -30.54 -0.82 3.92
C ASP A 47 -30.81 -2.11 3.14
N THR A 48 -30.06 -2.34 2.06
CA THR A 48 -30.01 -3.62 1.35
C THR A 48 -28.60 -4.18 1.46
N SER A 49 -28.47 -5.27 2.21
CA SER A 49 -27.26 -6.08 2.32
C SER A 49 -26.87 -6.63 0.94
N ASN A 50 -26.04 -5.88 0.21
CA ASN A 50 -25.51 -6.33 -1.07
C ASN A 50 -24.67 -7.61 -0.86
N PRO A 51 -24.93 -8.70 -1.61
CA PRO A 51 -24.14 -9.91 -1.50
C PRO A 51 -22.69 -9.63 -1.90
N ARG A 52 -21.73 -10.11 -1.09
CA ARG A 52 -20.30 -9.95 -1.34
C ARG A 52 -19.97 -10.45 -2.77
N PRO A 53 -19.33 -9.62 -3.63
CA PRO A 53 -19.04 -10.00 -5.02
C PRO A 53 -18.09 -11.19 -5.06
N ARG A 54 -18.48 -12.25 -5.79
CA ARG A 54 -17.68 -13.47 -5.94
C ARG A 54 -16.40 -13.19 -6.73
N SER A 55 -15.30 -13.77 -6.27
CA SER A 55 -14.00 -13.65 -6.93
C SER A 55 -14.02 -14.34 -8.30
N ARG A 56 -13.82 -13.59 -9.39
CA ARG A 56 -13.77 -14.10 -10.77
C ARG A 56 -12.82 -15.30 -10.88
N PRO A 57 -13.14 -16.37 -11.61
CA PRO A 57 -12.23 -17.51 -11.76
C PRO A 57 -10.92 -17.10 -12.45
N LEU A 58 -9.83 -17.82 -12.18
CA LEU A 58 -8.55 -17.61 -12.87
C LEU A 58 -8.68 -18.05 -14.33
N PRO A 59 -8.03 -17.35 -15.29
CA PRO A 59 -8.01 -17.82 -16.66
C PRO A 59 -7.37 -19.22 -16.76
N PRO A 60 -7.83 -20.08 -17.69
CA PRO A 60 -7.37 -21.47 -17.78
C PRO A 60 -5.84 -21.61 -17.89
N TRP A 61 -5.18 -20.73 -18.65
CA TRP A 61 -3.72 -20.75 -18.81
C TRP A 61 -3.00 -20.50 -17.48
N LEU A 62 -3.48 -19.55 -16.68
CA LEU A 62 -2.89 -19.19 -15.39
C LEU A 62 -3.18 -20.26 -14.34
N LYS A 63 -4.41 -20.80 -14.33
CA LYS A 63 -4.81 -21.88 -13.43
C LYS A 63 -3.96 -23.12 -13.64
N SER A 64 -3.74 -23.51 -14.90
CA SER A 64 -2.88 -24.63 -15.27
C SER A 64 -1.44 -24.43 -14.76
N GLN A 65 -0.85 -23.26 -15.01
CA GLN A 65 0.50 -22.96 -14.51
C GLN A 65 0.56 -22.99 -12.97
N PHE A 66 -0.41 -22.36 -12.30
CA PHE A 66 -0.52 -22.35 -10.84
C PHE A 66 -0.59 -23.77 -10.27
N ASP A 67 -1.46 -24.62 -10.81
CA ASP A 67 -1.65 -25.99 -10.32
C ASP A 67 -0.38 -26.84 -10.49
N VAL A 68 0.37 -26.64 -11.59
CA VAL A 68 1.68 -27.27 -11.80
C VAL A 68 2.68 -26.81 -10.73
N LYS A 69 2.76 -25.51 -10.44
CA LYS A 69 3.69 -24.98 -9.43
C LYS A 69 3.29 -25.38 -8.01
N VAL A 70 1.99 -25.48 -7.69
CA VAL A 70 1.50 -25.99 -6.40
C VAL A 70 1.88 -27.47 -6.23
N LYS A 71 1.67 -28.30 -7.26
CA LYS A 71 2.09 -29.72 -7.24
C LYS A 71 3.59 -29.86 -7.05
N ALA A 72 4.40 -29.05 -7.74
CA ALA A 72 5.85 -29.03 -7.56
C ALA A 72 6.24 -28.60 -6.12
N SER A 73 5.54 -27.63 -5.54
CA SER A 73 5.77 -27.15 -4.17
C SER A 73 5.34 -28.16 -3.09
N ALA A 74 4.44 -29.08 -3.43
CA ALA A 74 3.99 -30.14 -2.54
C ALA A 74 5.03 -31.27 -2.42
N GLN A 75 5.94 -31.42 -3.40
CA GLN A 75 7.05 -32.36 -3.34
C GLN A 75 8.12 -31.85 -2.37
N ARG A 76 8.21 -32.50 -1.21
CA ARG A 76 9.09 -32.13 -0.10
C ARG A 76 10.06 -33.25 0.23
N ASP A 77 11.21 -32.89 0.76
CA ASP A 77 12.20 -33.86 1.26
C ASP A 77 11.87 -34.32 2.70
N THR A 78 12.82 -35.02 3.31
CA THR A 78 12.72 -35.51 4.71
C THR A 78 12.59 -34.39 5.73
N ASP A 79 13.12 -33.21 5.42
CA ASP A 79 13.09 -32.03 6.28
C ASP A 79 11.86 -31.16 6.02
N GLY A 80 11.01 -31.56 5.06
CA GLY A 80 9.79 -30.83 4.70
C GLY A 80 10.03 -29.62 3.79
N LEU A 81 11.23 -29.48 3.21
CA LEU A 81 11.63 -28.40 2.32
C LEU A 81 11.12 -28.65 0.88
N PRO A 82 10.40 -27.69 0.26
CA PRO A 82 10.07 -27.74 -1.16
C PRO A 82 11.33 -27.77 -2.04
N ALA A 83 11.25 -28.41 -3.21
CA ALA A 83 12.33 -28.45 -4.19
C ALA A 83 12.92 -27.06 -4.51
N LEU A 84 12.07 -26.05 -4.65
CA LEU A 84 12.50 -24.68 -4.96
C LEU A 84 13.41 -24.07 -3.89
N TYR A 85 13.15 -24.35 -2.61
CA TYR A 85 13.95 -23.84 -1.50
C TYR A 85 15.28 -24.58 -1.37
N ARG A 86 15.33 -25.86 -1.76
CA ARG A 86 16.59 -26.62 -1.87
C ARG A 86 17.53 -26.06 -2.94
N GLU A 87 16.97 -25.41 -3.96
CA GLU A 87 17.73 -24.65 -4.96
C GLU A 87 18.11 -23.24 -4.50
N HIS A 88 17.82 -22.87 -3.24
CA HIS A 88 18.06 -21.56 -2.65
C HIS A 88 17.30 -20.41 -3.35
N ARG A 89 16.06 -20.67 -3.78
CA ARG A 89 15.25 -19.71 -4.53
C ARG A 89 13.83 -19.62 -3.97
N PHE A 90 13.22 -18.44 -4.07
CA PHE A 90 11.79 -18.25 -3.79
C PHE A 90 10.93 -18.14 -5.06
N TRP A 91 11.56 -17.85 -6.20
CA TRP A 91 10.90 -17.57 -7.46
C TRP A 91 11.04 -18.74 -8.42
N PHE A 92 9.93 -19.17 -9.01
CA PHE A 92 9.97 -20.14 -10.09
C PHE A 92 10.60 -19.53 -11.34
N SER A 93 11.44 -20.31 -12.03
CA SER A 93 11.93 -19.91 -13.37
C SER A 93 10.77 -19.77 -14.35
N VAL A 94 10.86 -18.75 -15.18
CA VAL A 94 9.97 -18.44 -16.29
C VAL A 94 10.75 -18.65 -17.58
N GLU A 95 10.13 -19.26 -18.57
CA GLU A 95 10.74 -19.44 -19.90
C GLU A 95 10.66 -18.14 -20.69
N ASP A 96 11.76 -17.74 -21.32
CA ASP A 96 11.75 -16.53 -22.15
C ASP A 96 10.83 -16.71 -23.37
N PRO A 97 10.08 -15.65 -23.75
CA PRO A 97 9.21 -15.63 -24.93
C PRO A 97 9.80 -16.25 -26.21
N TYR A 98 11.09 -16.04 -26.45
CA TYR A 98 11.79 -16.56 -27.62
C TYR A 98 11.80 -18.10 -27.67
N PHE A 99 11.99 -18.77 -26.53
CA PHE A 99 12.00 -20.23 -26.45
C PHE A 99 10.59 -20.79 -26.45
N SER A 100 9.64 -20.13 -25.77
CA SER A 100 8.22 -20.51 -25.79
C SER A 100 7.64 -20.58 -27.21
N LEU A 101 8.06 -19.68 -28.10
CA LEU A 101 7.66 -19.63 -29.51
C LEU A 101 8.44 -20.60 -30.42
N ARG A 102 9.43 -21.33 -29.92
CA ARG A 102 10.14 -22.39 -30.66
C ARG A 102 9.48 -23.76 -30.58
N SER A 103 8.44 -23.88 -29.77
CA SER A 103 7.56 -25.04 -29.75
C SER A 103 6.98 -25.37 -31.14
N SER A 104 6.44 -26.59 -31.28
CA SER A 104 5.90 -27.08 -32.55
C SER A 104 4.94 -26.07 -33.18
N ILE A 105 4.99 -25.92 -34.51
CA ILE A 105 4.06 -25.07 -35.26
C ILE A 105 2.63 -25.41 -34.90
N GLU A 106 2.32 -26.69 -34.60
CA GLU A 106 1.00 -27.19 -34.24
C GLU A 106 0.42 -26.54 -32.98
N SER A 107 1.23 -26.30 -31.96
CA SER A 107 0.82 -25.78 -30.66
C SER A 107 0.99 -24.27 -30.50
N LEU A 108 1.33 -23.54 -31.56
CA LEU A 108 1.63 -22.10 -31.49
C LEU A 108 0.35 -21.28 -31.23
N THR A 109 0.24 -20.70 -30.05
CA THR A 109 -0.84 -19.80 -29.63
C THR A 109 -0.30 -18.60 -28.83
N PRO A 110 -1.05 -17.48 -28.74
CA PRO A 110 -0.68 -16.35 -27.90
C PRO A 110 -0.41 -16.73 -26.44
N GLN A 111 -1.15 -17.70 -25.88
CA GLN A 111 -1.02 -18.12 -24.49
C GLN A 111 0.32 -18.78 -24.18
N ASN A 112 1.08 -19.24 -25.19
CA ASN A 112 2.47 -19.69 -24.96
C ASN A 112 3.36 -18.55 -24.43
N LEU A 113 3.00 -17.29 -24.70
CA LEU A 113 3.69 -16.09 -24.23
C LEU A 113 3.18 -15.59 -22.88
N TYR A 114 2.03 -16.08 -22.40
CA TYR A 114 1.44 -15.65 -21.14
C TYR A 114 2.06 -16.45 -19.98
N GLN A 115 3.36 -16.27 -19.77
CA GLN A 115 4.10 -16.98 -18.72
C GLN A 115 4.04 -16.16 -17.43
N ALA A 116 3.28 -16.65 -16.44
CA ALA A 116 3.15 -15.97 -15.16
C ALA A 116 4.36 -16.26 -14.26
N GLN A 117 4.90 -15.20 -13.65
CA GLN A 117 5.92 -15.33 -12.62
C GLN A 117 5.27 -15.70 -11.29
N PHE A 118 5.78 -16.75 -10.64
CA PHE A 118 5.28 -17.22 -9.35
C PHE A 118 6.34 -17.11 -8.25
N PHE A 119 5.93 -16.56 -7.11
CA PHE A 119 6.69 -16.50 -5.86
C PHE A 119 6.11 -17.51 -4.86
N LEU A 120 6.92 -18.41 -4.31
CA LEU A 120 6.49 -19.37 -3.31
C LEU A 120 6.75 -18.84 -1.90
N TRP A 121 5.70 -18.73 -1.09
CA TRP A 121 5.77 -18.26 0.29
C TRP A 121 5.25 -19.28 1.31
N ASP A 122 6.18 -20.08 1.84
CA ASP A 122 5.99 -21.02 2.95
C ASP A 122 7.11 -20.88 3.99
N PRO A 123 7.12 -19.78 4.77
CA PRO A 123 8.17 -19.53 5.74
C PRO A 123 8.28 -20.64 6.80
N ALA A 124 7.19 -21.36 7.11
CA ALA A 124 7.21 -22.48 8.05
C ALA A 124 8.14 -23.63 7.60
N ALA A 125 8.42 -23.78 6.30
CA ALA A 125 9.36 -24.79 5.79
C ALA A 125 10.83 -24.42 6.03
N LEU A 126 11.12 -23.15 6.33
CA LEU A 126 12.47 -22.62 6.48
C LEU A 126 12.86 -22.43 7.96
N LEU A 127 11.93 -22.70 8.87
CA LEU A 127 12.09 -22.50 10.30
C LEU A 127 12.36 -23.83 11.00
N SER A 128 13.26 -23.78 11.98
CA SER A 128 13.58 -24.92 12.83
C SER A 128 12.43 -25.25 13.79
N SER A 129 12.50 -26.40 14.45
CA SER A 129 11.50 -26.77 15.47
C SER A 129 11.45 -25.82 16.67
N SER A 130 12.52 -25.08 16.95
CA SER A 130 12.59 -24.06 18.00
C SER A 130 12.04 -22.71 17.56
N ASP A 131 12.10 -22.38 16.26
CA ASP A 131 11.71 -21.08 15.71
C ASP A 131 10.33 -21.09 15.03
N ARG A 132 9.38 -21.84 15.59
CA ARG A 132 8.03 -21.95 15.01
C ARG A 132 7.33 -20.59 15.00
N ILE A 133 6.57 -20.35 13.94
CA ILE A 133 5.71 -19.17 13.82
C ILE A 133 4.66 -19.22 14.93
N LYS A 134 4.74 -18.29 15.88
CA LYS A 134 3.76 -18.18 16.98
C LYS A 134 2.44 -17.65 16.45
N CYS A 135 1.34 -18.21 16.94
CA CYS A 135 0.01 -17.73 16.63
C CYS A 135 -0.16 -16.29 17.15
N PRO A 136 -0.48 -15.31 16.29
CA PRO A 136 -0.68 -13.91 16.71
C PRO A 136 -1.80 -13.70 17.73
N ARG A 137 -2.74 -14.65 17.86
CA ARG A 137 -3.90 -14.53 18.75
C ARG A 137 -3.63 -15.02 20.17
N CYS A 138 -2.99 -16.18 20.35
CA CYS A 138 -2.67 -16.70 21.68
C CYS A 138 -1.20 -16.50 22.09
N ASN A 139 -0.34 -16.08 21.16
CA ASN A 139 1.10 -15.88 21.32
C ASN A 139 1.91 -17.07 21.90
N PHE A 140 1.27 -18.24 22.03
CA PHE A 140 1.85 -19.42 22.68
C PHE A 140 2.03 -20.57 21.69
N SER A 141 0.98 -20.91 20.94
CA SER A 141 1.01 -22.09 20.07
C SER A 141 1.70 -21.82 18.75
N GLY A 142 2.55 -22.75 18.30
CA GLY A 142 3.10 -22.75 16.96
C GLY A 142 2.02 -23.04 15.92
N LEU A 143 2.00 -22.27 14.84
CA LEU A 143 1.11 -22.49 13.72
C LEU A 143 1.51 -23.76 12.94
N MET A 144 0.53 -24.55 12.54
CA MET A 144 0.71 -25.78 11.77
C MET A 144 0.21 -25.58 10.34
N ARG A 145 0.88 -26.21 9.36
CA ARG A 145 0.46 -26.16 7.95
C ARG A 145 -0.86 -26.90 7.74
N ASP A 146 -1.80 -26.25 7.08
CA ASP A 146 -3.17 -26.71 6.78
C ASP A 146 -3.46 -26.65 5.27
N GLY A 147 -2.45 -27.04 4.48
CA GLY A 147 -2.52 -27.09 3.01
C GLY A 147 -2.13 -25.80 2.29
N SER A 148 -2.00 -25.89 0.96
CA SER A 148 -1.79 -24.74 0.08
C SER A 148 -3.10 -23.97 -0.13
N LEU A 149 -3.00 -22.67 -0.35
CA LEU A 149 -4.16 -21.85 -0.71
C LEU A 149 -4.65 -22.23 -2.12
N ALA A 150 -5.98 -22.20 -2.32
CA ALA A 150 -6.61 -22.62 -3.57
C ALA A 150 -6.36 -21.66 -4.75
N ARG A 151 -5.94 -20.42 -4.44
CA ARG A 151 -5.70 -19.36 -5.40
C ARG A 151 -4.42 -18.61 -5.05
N PRO A 152 -3.62 -18.23 -6.07
CA PRO A 152 -2.48 -17.36 -5.84
C PRO A 152 -2.94 -15.91 -5.62
N ARG A 153 -2.08 -15.13 -4.97
CA ARG A 153 -2.29 -13.71 -4.74
C ARG A 153 -1.63 -12.88 -5.83
N ARG A 154 -2.40 -12.06 -6.56
CA ARG A 154 -1.84 -11.15 -7.56
C ARG A 154 -1.03 -10.05 -6.90
N CYS A 155 0.12 -9.72 -7.46
CA CYS A 155 0.96 -8.59 -7.08
C CYS A 155 1.34 -7.81 -8.35
N ILE A 156 1.13 -6.48 -8.33
CA ILE A 156 1.53 -5.59 -9.42
C ILE A 156 3.03 -5.30 -9.31
N ASP A 157 3.75 -5.42 -10.41
CA ASP A 157 5.13 -4.95 -10.53
C ASP A 157 5.23 -3.90 -11.66
N LEU A 158 6.45 -3.46 -12.00
CA LEU A 158 6.67 -2.29 -12.85
C LEU A 158 6.07 -2.41 -14.26
N ASP A 159 6.19 -3.56 -14.89
CA ASP A 159 5.76 -3.82 -16.28
C ASP A 159 5.00 -5.15 -16.47
N HIS A 160 4.72 -5.85 -15.37
CA HIS A 160 3.97 -7.09 -15.36
C HIS A 160 3.32 -7.31 -13.99
N THR A 161 2.60 -8.42 -13.85
CA THR A 161 2.10 -8.90 -12.55
C THR A 161 2.72 -10.23 -12.23
N PHE A 162 3.04 -10.46 -10.96
CA PHE A 162 3.45 -11.77 -10.46
C PHE A 162 2.44 -12.30 -9.45
N TRP A 163 2.59 -13.57 -9.11
CA TRP A 163 1.61 -14.33 -8.35
C TRP A 163 2.25 -15.03 -7.17
N THR A 164 1.77 -14.75 -5.96
CA THR A 164 2.26 -15.41 -4.75
C THR A 164 1.47 -16.67 -4.46
N ILE A 165 2.17 -17.79 -4.33
CA ILE A 165 1.64 -19.07 -3.85
C ILE A 165 1.88 -19.13 -2.35
N GLY A 166 0.82 -19.32 -1.57
CA GLY A 166 0.90 -19.33 -0.12
C GLY A 166 0.24 -20.55 0.50
N TYR A 167 0.40 -20.64 1.81
CA TYR A 167 -0.12 -21.74 2.60
C TYR A 167 -1.10 -21.24 3.65
N ARG A 168 -2.05 -22.09 3.99
CA ARG A 168 -2.91 -21.89 5.15
C ARG A 168 -2.22 -22.45 6.37
N TYR A 169 -2.23 -21.69 7.44
CA TYR A 169 -1.69 -22.03 8.73
C TYR A 169 -2.80 -22.09 9.76
N ARG A 170 -2.85 -23.13 10.57
CA ARG A 170 -3.88 -23.35 11.59
C ARG A 170 -3.26 -23.31 12.98
N CYS A 171 -3.93 -22.62 13.89
CA CYS A 171 -3.60 -22.71 15.31
C CYS A 171 -4.30 -23.93 15.93
N PRO A 172 -3.58 -24.83 16.63
CA PRO A 172 -4.21 -25.99 17.27
C PRO A 172 -5.14 -25.62 18.43
N THR A 173 -4.88 -24.50 19.08
CA THR A 173 -5.45 -24.17 20.40
C THR A 173 -6.53 -23.08 20.32
N CYS A 174 -6.41 -22.17 19.35
CA CYS A 174 -7.36 -21.07 19.23
C CYS A 174 -8.71 -21.54 18.66
N THR A 175 -9.78 -21.19 19.37
CA THR A 175 -11.14 -21.45 18.95
C THR A 175 -11.70 -20.26 18.19
N ASN A 176 -12.33 -20.53 17.04
CA ASN A 176 -12.99 -19.51 16.25
C ASN A 176 -14.23 -19.01 17.02
N PRO A 177 -14.41 -17.69 17.23
CA PRO A 177 -15.51 -17.15 18.04
C PRO A 177 -16.89 -17.56 17.52
N ARG A 178 -17.04 -17.68 16.19
CA ARG A 178 -18.31 -17.95 15.52
C ARG A 178 -18.66 -19.42 15.51
N SER A 179 -17.70 -20.28 15.17
CA SER A 179 -17.95 -21.73 15.05
C SER A 179 -17.77 -22.49 16.38
N LYS A 180 -17.14 -21.87 17.39
CA LYS A 180 -16.72 -22.51 18.65
C LYS A 180 -15.84 -23.76 18.43
N LYS A 181 -15.23 -23.92 17.25
CA LYS A 181 -14.29 -24.99 16.90
C LYS A 181 -12.89 -24.43 16.70
N THR A 182 -11.86 -25.27 16.77
CA THR A 182 -10.44 -24.88 16.57
C THR A 182 -10.11 -24.62 15.09
N THR A 183 -10.85 -23.72 14.45
CA THR A 183 -10.78 -23.42 13.01
C THR A 183 -10.16 -22.05 12.74
N VAL A 184 -9.30 -21.56 13.65
CA VAL A 184 -8.58 -20.31 13.42
C VAL A 184 -7.43 -20.60 12.46
N THR A 185 -7.56 -20.05 11.26
CA THR A 185 -6.57 -20.18 10.20
C THR A 185 -6.08 -18.81 9.75
N LEU A 186 -4.82 -18.74 9.34
CA LEU A 186 -4.12 -17.56 8.86
C LEU A 186 -3.43 -17.90 7.54
N CYS A 187 -3.32 -16.94 6.63
CA CYS A 187 -2.51 -17.12 5.43
C CYS A 187 -1.02 -16.93 5.76
N SER A 188 -0.13 -17.59 5.03
CA SER A 188 1.32 -17.48 5.25
C SER A 188 1.86 -16.05 5.05
N TRP A 189 1.16 -15.24 4.27
CA TRP A 189 1.47 -13.83 4.01
C TRP A 189 0.67 -12.84 4.86
N ASP A 190 -0.07 -13.30 5.88
CA ASP A 190 -0.74 -12.41 6.83
C ASP A 190 0.30 -11.51 7.51
N SER A 191 0.03 -10.21 7.63
CA SER A 191 1.00 -9.25 8.20
C SER A 191 1.41 -9.62 9.63
N ARG A 192 0.52 -10.22 10.41
CA ARG A 192 0.80 -10.69 11.77
C ARG A 192 1.67 -11.95 11.76
N VAL A 193 1.56 -12.79 10.74
CA VAL A 193 2.46 -13.93 10.53
C VAL A 193 3.84 -13.43 10.13
N ILE A 194 3.93 -12.51 9.16
CA ILE A 194 5.20 -11.96 8.68
C ILE A 194 5.96 -11.24 9.80
N ARG A 195 5.27 -10.44 10.63
CA ARG A 195 5.89 -9.74 11.79
C ARG A 195 6.49 -10.69 12.83
N ASN A 196 6.03 -11.93 12.91
CA ASN A 196 6.55 -12.95 13.82
C ASN A 196 7.72 -13.76 13.23
N LEU A 197 8.11 -13.51 11.97
CA LEU A 197 9.25 -14.17 11.35
C LEU A 197 10.58 -13.51 11.75
N PRO A 198 11.71 -14.24 11.66
CA PRO A 198 13.02 -13.62 11.68
C PRO A 198 13.11 -12.49 10.65
N ARG A 199 13.65 -11.32 11.04
CA ARG A 199 13.68 -10.11 10.18
C ARG A 199 14.28 -10.36 8.81
N ALA A 200 15.36 -11.14 8.74
CA ALA A 200 16.01 -11.48 7.47
C ALA A 200 15.11 -12.28 6.53
N LEU A 201 14.29 -13.20 7.08
CA LEU A 201 13.33 -13.98 6.30
C LEU A 201 12.13 -13.13 5.90
N ALA A 202 11.60 -12.30 6.82
CA ALA A 202 10.50 -11.38 6.52
C ALA A 202 10.85 -10.44 5.35
N ALA A 203 12.09 -9.93 5.31
CA ALA A 203 12.60 -9.09 4.23
C ALA A 203 12.71 -9.79 2.87
N CYS A 204 12.60 -11.13 2.81
CA CYS A 204 12.52 -11.86 1.54
C CYS A 204 11.12 -11.84 0.92
N PHE A 205 10.09 -11.37 1.63
CA PHE A 205 8.74 -11.25 1.10
C PHE A 205 8.65 -10.02 0.18
N PRO A 206 8.36 -10.17 -1.13
CA PRO A 206 8.64 -9.14 -2.12
C PRO A 206 7.50 -8.13 -2.32
N ALA A 207 6.45 -8.18 -1.49
CA ALA A 207 5.20 -7.49 -1.78
C ALA A 207 4.59 -6.82 -0.56
N MET A 208 3.88 -5.72 -0.81
CA MET A 208 2.92 -5.14 0.13
C MET A 208 1.50 -5.53 -0.30
N LEU A 209 0.79 -6.22 0.59
CA LEU A 209 -0.54 -6.76 0.28
C LEU A 209 -1.66 -5.83 0.76
N THR A 210 -2.73 -5.74 -0.02
CA THR A 210 -3.99 -5.10 0.35
C THR A 210 -5.03 -6.16 0.75
N SER A 211 -6.34 -5.90 0.65
CA SER A 211 -7.37 -6.91 0.87
C SER A 211 -7.50 -7.91 -0.29
N ARG A 212 -7.39 -7.43 -1.54
CA ARG A 212 -7.62 -8.24 -2.76
C ARG A 212 -6.42 -8.42 -3.69
N SER A 213 -5.37 -7.62 -3.56
CA SER A 213 -4.17 -7.69 -4.41
C SER A 213 -2.90 -7.38 -3.59
N GLY A 214 -1.80 -7.05 -4.26
CA GLY A 214 -0.60 -6.47 -3.68
C GLY A 214 0.18 -5.69 -4.73
N ILE A 215 1.22 -4.99 -4.30
CA ILE A 215 2.22 -4.36 -5.15
C ILE A 215 3.60 -4.88 -4.75
N SER A 216 4.55 -4.93 -5.66
CA SER A 216 5.94 -5.20 -5.32
C SER A 216 6.46 -4.12 -4.37
N GLU A 217 7.29 -4.52 -3.41
CA GLU A 217 7.92 -3.58 -2.49
C GLU A 217 8.79 -2.57 -3.26
N SER A 218 9.48 -3.02 -4.32
CA SER A 218 10.27 -2.15 -5.19
C SER A 218 9.44 -1.06 -5.86
N VAL A 219 8.28 -1.39 -6.44
CA VAL A 219 7.41 -0.40 -7.08
C VAL A 219 6.76 0.51 -6.05
N PHE A 220 6.39 -0.01 -4.87
CA PHE A 220 5.90 0.83 -3.79
C PHE A 220 6.93 1.85 -3.32
N MET A 221 8.18 1.42 -3.11
CA MET A 221 9.25 2.33 -2.70
C MET A 221 9.55 3.38 -3.78
N PHE A 222 9.51 2.98 -5.05
CA PHE A 222 9.60 3.91 -6.17
C PHE A 222 8.44 4.91 -6.19
N MET A 223 7.20 4.44 -5.99
CA MET A 223 6.01 5.27 -5.87
C MET A 223 6.15 6.32 -4.77
N ARG A 224 6.65 5.91 -3.59
CA ARG A 224 6.91 6.83 -2.47
C ARG A 224 7.88 7.94 -2.86
N SER A 225 8.99 7.62 -3.52
CA SER A 225 9.93 8.63 -4.00
C SER A 225 9.32 9.56 -5.05
N CYS A 226 8.50 9.03 -5.97
CA CYS A 226 7.76 9.83 -6.95
C CYS A 226 6.79 10.81 -6.27
N PHE A 227 6.01 10.36 -5.28
CA PHE A 227 5.05 11.21 -4.58
C PHE A 227 5.73 12.31 -3.78
N GLN A 228 6.84 11.98 -3.10
CA GLN A 228 7.68 12.96 -2.40
C GLN A 228 8.27 14.01 -3.35
N SER A 229 8.48 13.64 -4.62
CA SER A 229 8.99 14.53 -5.67
C SER A 229 7.88 15.31 -6.40
N GLY A 230 6.63 15.21 -5.92
CA GLY A 230 5.48 15.96 -6.46
C GLY A 230 4.72 15.26 -7.60
N MET A 231 5.03 14.01 -7.92
CA MET A 231 4.23 13.23 -8.87
C MET A 231 2.91 12.80 -8.23
N GLY A 232 1.78 13.10 -8.88
CA GLY A 232 0.47 12.65 -8.40
C GLY A 232 0.20 11.17 -8.65
N ALA A 233 -0.66 10.56 -7.82
CA ALA A 233 -1.05 9.15 -7.95
C ALA A 233 -1.60 8.78 -9.33
N LYS A 234 -2.35 9.69 -9.98
CA LYS A 234 -2.83 9.49 -11.36
C LYS A 234 -1.68 9.38 -12.37
N GLN A 235 -0.72 10.29 -12.30
CA GLN A 235 0.44 10.27 -13.21
C GLN A 235 1.25 8.99 -13.04
N PHE A 236 1.42 8.53 -11.80
CA PHE A 236 2.11 7.26 -11.51
C PHE A 236 1.33 6.05 -12.03
N SER A 237 0.01 6.02 -11.81
CA SER A 237 -0.91 4.99 -12.34
C SER A 237 -0.84 4.89 -13.86
N ASP A 238 -0.89 6.04 -14.54
CA ASP A 238 -0.83 6.13 -16.01
C ASP A 238 0.55 5.65 -16.50
N ALA A 239 1.64 5.99 -15.81
CA ALA A 239 2.98 5.51 -16.14
C ALA A 239 3.13 3.97 -15.99
N LEU A 240 2.60 3.39 -14.90
CA LEU A 240 2.56 1.94 -14.73
C LEU A 240 1.75 1.27 -15.85
N ARG A 241 0.59 1.83 -16.20
CA ARG A 241 -0.23 1.31 -17.30
C ARG A 241 0.53 1.30 -18.62
N VAL A 242 1.21 2.39 -18.96
CA VAL A 242 2.03 2.47 -20.18
C VAL A 242 3.10 1.37 -20.20
N ARG A 243 3.78 1.13 -19.06
CA ARG A 243 4.81 0.07 -18.97
C ARG A 243 4.25 -1.34 -19.15
N HIS A 244 3.08 -1.62 -18.57
CA HIS A 244 2.40 -2.91 -18.75
C HIS A 244 1.94 -3.12 -20.21
N LEU A 245 1.38 -2.08 -20.83
CA LEU A 245 0.99 -2.11 -22.24
C LEU A 245 2.20 -2.29 -23.17
N GLU A 246 3.29 -1.58 -22.91
CA GLU A 246 4.53 -1.69 -23.69
C GLU A 246 5.09 -3.13 -23.65
N ASN A 247 5.10 -3.76 -22.46
CA ASN A 247 5.51 -5.14 -22.31
C ASN A 247 4.58 -6.10 -23.07
N TYR A 248 3.26 -5.88 -22.97
CA TYR A 248 2.27 -6.66 -23.71
C TYR A 248 2.43 -6.55 -25.24
N ASP A 249 2.64 -5.34 -25.73
CA ASP A 249 2.88 -5.07 -27.16
C ASP A 249 4.16 -5.74 -27.64
N LYS A 250 5.22 -5.81 -26.82
CA LYS A 250 6.43 -6.58 -27.15
C LYS A 250 6.12 -8.07 -27.33
N LEU A 251 5.28 -8.67 -26.49
CA LEU A 251 4.85 -10.06 -26.67
C LEU A 251 4.07 -10.23 -27.97
N HIS A 252 3.14 -9.31 -28.26
CA HIS A 252 2.38 -9.31 -29.50
C HIS A 252 3.29 -9.22 -30.73
N LEU A 253 4.26 -8.31 -30.74
CA LEU A 253 5.23 -8.16 -31.82
C LEU A 253 6.07 -9.42 -32.02
N GLN A 254 6.49 -10.09 -30.95
CA GLN A 254 7.22 -11.35 -31.04
C GLN A 254 6.38 -12.47 -31.68
N TYR A 255 5.11 -12.57 -31.29
CA TYR A 255 4.16 -13.50 -31.92
C TYR A 255 4.01 -13.21 -33.41
N LEU A 256 3.74 -11.96 -33.80
CA LEU A 256 3.62 -11.57 -35.21
C LEU A 256 4.91 -11.81 -35.99
N SER A 257 6.07 -11.53 -35.41
CA SER A 257 7.37 -11.77 -36.03
C SER A 257 7.58 -13.26 -36.32
N LYS A 258 7.22 -14.14 -35.39
CA LYS A 258 7.25 -15.60 -35.59
C LYS A 258 6.32 -16.05 -36.72
N LEU A 259 5.13 -15.46 -36.81
CA LEU A 259 4.17 -15.75 -37.88
C LEU A 259 4.68 -15.28 -39.25
N ALA A 260 5.22 -14.06 -39.31
CA ALA A 260 5.76 -13.47 -40.54
C ALA A 260 6.92 -14.30 -41.12
N ARG A 261 7.83 -14.78 -40.26
CA ARG A 261 9.00 -15.59 -40.68
C ARG A 261 8.62 -16.93 -41.31
N GLY A 262 7.48 -17.52 -40.93
CA GLY A 262 7.03 -18.81 -41.45
C GLY A 262 5.89 -18.73 -42.46
N LYS A 263 5.50 -17.52 -42.88
CA LYS A 263 4.30 -17.25 -43.68
C LYS A 263 4.12 -18.21 -44.87
N GLY A 264 5.15 -18.40 -45.70
CA GLY A 264 5.08 -19.28 -46.86
C GLY A 264 4.81 -20.75 -46.50
N ILE A 265 5.42 -21.26 -45.42
CA ILE A 265 5.18 -22.64 -44.94
C ILE A 265 3.75 -22.78 -44.39
N TYR A 266 3.28 -21.76 -43.67
CA TYR A 266 1.95 -21.78 -43.06
C TYR A 266 0.83 -21.68 -44.10
N GLU A 267 1.01 -20.84 -45.12
CA GLU A 267 0.10 -20.71 -46.26
C GLU A 267 0.04 -22.02 -47.04
N PHE A 268 1.18 -22.65 -47.33
CA PHE A 268 1.23 -23.96 -47.99
C PHE A 268 0.47 -25.04 -47.18
N ARG A 269 0.58 -25.02 -45.85
CA ARG A 269 -0.14 -25.95 -44.95
C ARG A 269 -1.59 -25.54 -44.65
N GLY A 270 -2.09 -24.43 -45.20
CA GLY A 270 -3.43 -23.92 -44.93
C GLY A 270 -3.67 -23.57 -43.45
N LYS A 271 -2.61 -23.34 -42.68
CA LYS A 271 -2.71 -23.17 -41.22
C LYS A 271 -3.15 -21.75 -40.87
N ARG A 272 -4.17 -21.64 -40.01
CA ARG A 272 -4.60 -20.39 -39.38
C ARG A 272 -4.15 -20.36 -37.92
N PHE A 273 -3.85 -19.17 -37.43
CA PHE A 273 -3.40 -18.95 -36.06
C PHE A 273 -4.39 -18.08 -35.29
N PRO A 274 -4.54 -18.28 -33.97
CA PRO A 274 -5.39 -17.43 -33.13
C PRO A 274 -4.94 -15.97 -33.16
N ARG A 275 -5.90 -15.05 -32.96
CA ARG A 275 -5.61 -13.62 -32.81
C ARG A 275 -4.99 -13.36 -31.44
N PHE A 276 -4.10 -12.37 -31.39
CA PHE A 276 -3.62 -11.82 -30.13
C PHE A 276 -4.69 -10.85 -29.60
N LEU A 277 -5.33 -11.18 -28.49
CA LEU A 277 -6.45 -10.41 -27.94
C LEU A 277 -5.97 -9.11 -27.27
N ALA A 278 -6.90 -8.24 -26.88
CA ALA A 278 -6.54 -7.00 -26.19
C ALA A 278 -5.97 -7.30 -24.79
N PHE A 279 -5.18 -6.36 -24.24
CA PHE A 279 -4.57 -6.48 -22.91
C PHE A 279 -5.61 -6.77 -21.80
N GLU A 280 -6.74 -6.08 -21.84
CA GLU A 280 -7.84 -6.18 -20.87
C GLU A 280 -8.82 -7.33 -21.17
N ASP A 281 -8.58 -8.11 -22.22
CA ASP A 281 -9.49 -9.19 -22.59
C ASP A 281 -9.58 -10.23 -21.47
N THR A 282 -10.79 -10.45 -20.97
CA THR A 282 -11.11 -11.36 -19.86
C THR A 282 -11.74 -12.68 -20.33
N SER A 283 -11.78 -12.94 -21.64
CA SER A 283 -12.23 -14.23 -22.18
C SER A 283 -11.29 -15.37 -21.76
N THR A 284 -11.67 -16.62 -22.04
CA THR A 284 -10.85 -17.80 -21.73
C THR A 284 -9.45 -17.74 -22.34
N ASP A 285 -9.33 -17.08 -23.49
CA ASP A 285 -8.10 -16.96 -24.27
C ASP A 285 -7.37 -15.61 -24.03
N GLY A 286 -7.99 -14.70 -23.28
CA GLY A 286 -7.47 -13.36 -23.01
C GLY A 286 -6.25 -13.36 -22.08
N TYR A 287 -5.54 -12.23 -22.07
CA TYR A 287 -4.38 -12.02 -21.21
C TYR A 287 -4.76 -11.70 -19.76
N HIS A 288 -5.97 -11.15 -19.53
CA HIS A 288 -6.42 -10.70 -18.21
C HIS A 288 -5.45 -9.69 -17.58
N GLY A 289 -4.96 -8.77 -18.41
CA GLY A 289 -4.09 -7.68 -17.99
C GLY A 289 -4.71 -6.85 -16.87
N PHE A 290 -3.89 -6.41 -15.93
CA PHE A 290 -4.35 -5.64 -14.78
C PHE A 290 -3.34 -4.54 -14.44
N THR A 291 -3.84 -3.32 -14.30
CA THR A 291 -3.09 -2.16 -13.82
C THR A 291 -3.86 -1.53 -12.66
N PRO A 292 -3.18 -1.08 -11.59
CA PRO A 292 -3.87 -0.48 -10.46
C PRO A 292 -4.48 0.87 -10.85
N SER A 293 -5.55 1.28 -10.16
CA SER A 293 -6.11 2.63 -10.29
C SER A 293 -5.32 3.63 -9.45
N SER A 294 -5.47 4.92 -9.78
CA SER A 294 -4.89 6.02 -9.02
C SER A 294 -5.38 6.06 -7.57
N GLN A 295 -6.67 5.78 -7.35
CA GLN A 295 -7.28 5.73 -6.03
C GLN A 295 -6.68 4.58 -5.20
N TRP A 296 -6.57 3.38 -5.77
CA TRP A 296 -5.97 2.23 -5.08
C TRP A 296 -4.53 2.50 -4.64
N LEU A 297 -3.73 3.17 -5.48
CA LEU A 297 -2.36 3.55 -5.15
C LEU A 297 -2.30 4.61 -4.04
N ARG A 298 -3.24 5.56 -4.05
CA ARG A 298 -3.39 6.57 -2.99
C ARG A 298 -3.75 5.89 -1.66
N ASP A 299 -4.78 5.05 -1.64
CA ASP A 299 -5.22 4.35 -0.42
C ASP A 299 -4.10 3.50 0.18
N LEU A 300 -3.31 2.84 -0.68
CA LEU A 300 -2.15 2.07 -0.24
C LEU A 300 -1.07 2.96 0.39
N PHE A 301 -0.82 4.12 -0.20
CA PHE A 301 0.13 5.10 0.33
C PHE A 301 -0.35 5.68 1.65
N ASP A 302 -1.61 6.10 1.74
CA ASP A 302 -2.22 6.67 2.94
C ASP A 302 -2.18 5.64 4.08
N LYS A 303 -2.56 4.39 3.82
CA LYS A 303 -2.41 3.29 4.79
C LYS A 303 -0.97 3.12 5.27
N PHE A 304 0.01 3.20 4.36
CA PHE A 304 1.41 3.14 4.76
C PHE A 304 1.79 4.32 5.66
N ILE A 305 1.32 5.53 5.34
CA ILE A 305 1.57 6.71 6.17
C ILE A 305 0.97 6.53 7.57
N ASP A 306 -0.28 6.05 7.66
CA ASP A 306 -0.95 5.78 8.92
C ASP A 306 -0.25 4.70 9.74
N ASP A 307 0.15 3.59 9.11
CA ASP A 307 0.88 2.50 9.75
C ASP A 307 2.23 2.96 10.35
N HIS A 308 2.84 4.02 9.80
CA HIS A 308 4.13 4.57 10.24
C HIS A 308 4.01 5.91 10.95
N ARG A 309 2.78 6.33 11.31
CA ARG A 309 2.52 7.63 11.95
C ARG A 309 3.40 7.85 13.18
N LEU A 310 3.50 6.86 14.07
CA LEU A 310 4.30 6.97 15.30
C LEU A 310 5.78 7.20 15.00
N ASP A 311 6.32 6.54 13.97
CA ASP A 311 7.71 6.70 13.57
C ASP A 311 7.94 8.10 12.98
N PHE A 312 6.99 8.63 12.20
CA PHE A 312 7.07 9.98 11.66
C PHE A 312 6.91 11.06 12.72
N ASP A 313 5.95 10.90 13.63
CA ASP A 313 5.73 11.82 14.76
C ASP A 313 6.99 11.88 15.64
N GLN A 314 7.61 10.72 15.90
CA GLN A 314 8.87 10.62 16.63
C GLN A 314 10.04 11.26 15.87
N ALA A 315 10.17 11.00 14.57
CA ALA A 315 11.21 11.59 13.74
C ALA A 315 11.10 13.12 13.68
N ILE A 316 9.88 13.65 13.56
CA ILE A 316 9.61 15.09 13.62
C ILE A 316 9.98 15.64 14.99
N ALA A 317 9.60 14.96 16.08
CA ALA A 317 9.90 15.42 17.45
C ALA A 317 11.41 15.55 17.74
N LEU A 318 12.26 14.78 17.05
CA LEU A 318 13.72 14.83 17.15
C LEU A 318 14.37 15.98 16.36
N LEU A 319 13.60 16.78 15.63
CA LEU A 319 14.15 17.89 14.85
C LEU A 319 14.41 19.12 15.74
N THR A 320 15.45 19.87 15.38
CA THR A 320 15.77 21.18 15.97
C THR A 320 14.72 22.22 15.60
N ALA A 321 14.66 23.33 16.35
CA ALA A 321 13.73 24.43 16.10
C ALA A 321 14.26 25.78 16.64
N ARG A 322 15.57 26.03 16.47
CA ARG A 322 16.21 27.24 17.04
C ARG A 322 15.72 28.51 16.34
N ILE A 323 15.54 28.44 15.02
CA ILE A 323 14.93 29.51 14.23
C ILE A 323 13.67 28.93 13.61
N CYS A 324 12.53 29.53 13.92
CA CYS A 324 11.23 29.05 13.46
C CYS A 324 10.58 30.03 12.49
N ALA A 325 9.76 29.51 11.59
CA ALA A 325 8.79 30.31 10.83
C ALA A 325 7.40 29.69 10.96
N ILE A 326 6.40 30.51 11.27
CA ILE A 326 4.99 30.09 11.40
C ILE A 326 4.14 30.73 10.32
N TYR A 327 3.26 29.93 9.73
CA TYR A 327 2.41 30.37 8.64
C TYR A 327 1.08 29.60 8.59
N HIS A 328 0.01 30.30 8.22
CA HIS A 328 -1.30 29.71 7.95
C HIS A 328 -1.54 29.57 6.44
N SER A 329 -1.58 28.34 5.94
CA SER A 329 -1.94 28.03 4.55
C SER A 329 -3.45 27.81 4.39
N PHE A 330 -4.08 28.70 3.62
CA PHE A 330 -5.54 28.63 3.33
C PHE A 330 -5.86 27.80 2.08
N LYS A 331 -4.85 27.38 1.29
CA LYS A 331 -5.08 26.65 0.05
C LYS A 331 -5.57 25.23 0.33
N LEU A 332 -4.90 24.52 1.25
CA LEU A 332 -5.24 23.14 1.59
C LEU A 332 -6.66 23.03 2.17
N ALA A 333 -7.04 23.96 3.04
CA ALA A 333 -8.37 24.04 3.64
C ALA A 333 -9.52 24.10 2.61
N LYS A 334 -9.29 24.64 1.40
CA LYS A 334 -10.31 24.69 0.33
C LYS A 334 -10.59 23.34 -0.31
N HIS A 335 -9.67 22.38 -0.18
CA HIS A 335 -9.80 21.03 -0.72
C HIS A 335 -10.32 20.02 0.31
N ILE A 336 -10.51 20.44 1.57
CA ILE A 336 -11.11 19.59 2.61
C ILE A 336 -12.63 19.62 2.46
N ALA A 337 -13.27 18.46 2.64
CA ALA A 337 -14.72 18.32 2.57
C ALA A 337 -15.43 19.21 3.60
N LYS A 338 -16.59 19.74 3.21
CA LYS A 338 -17.47 20.52 4.09
C LYS A 338 -18.47 19.59 4.78
N VAL A 339 -18.81 19.90 6.02
CA VAL A 339 -19.85 19.20 6.79
C VAL A 339 -21.08 20.09 6.77
N ASN A 340 -22.21 19.59 6.25
CA ASN A 340 -23.45 20.36 6.08
C ASN A 340 -23.27 21.70 5.33
N GLY A 341 -22.32 21.76 4.39
CA GLY A 341 -22.00 22.98 3.65
C GLY A 341 -21.07 23.96 4.38
N GLU A 342 -20.67 23.66 5.62
CA GLU A 342 -19.76 24.47 6.42
C GLU A 342 -18.32 23.94 6.38
N GLN A 343 -17.37 24.87 6.36
CA GLN A 343 -15.95 24.56 6.35
C GLN A 343 -15.47 24.31 7.78
N VAL A 344 -15.04 23.08 8.08
CA VAL A 344 -14.57 22.67 9.42
C VAL A 344 -13.21 23.28 9.75
N PHE A 345 -12.28 23.28 8.79
CA PHE A 345 -10.94 23.83 8.95
C PHE A 345 -10.73 24.98 7.98
N ILE A 346 -10.31 26.14 8.48
CA ILE A 346 -10.08 27.33 7.65
C ILE A 346 -8.65 27.41 7.13
N ALA A 347 -7.69 26.75 7.79
CA ALA A 347 -6.28 26.79 7.43
C ALA A 347 -5.52 25.57 7.94
N LEU A 348 -4.35 25.34 7.34
CA LEU A 348 -3.29 24.50 7.89
C LEU A 348 -2.19 25.42 8.45
N LEU A 349 -1.96 25.36 9.75
CA LEU A 349 -0.83 26.00 10.40
C LEU A 349 0.40 25.12 10.23
N THR A 350 1.50 25.71 9.75
CA THR A 350 2.79 25.04 9.66
C THR A 350 3.83 25.84 10.41
N ILE A 351 4.70 25.15 11.15
CA ILE A 351 5.91 25.70 11.73
C ILE A 351 7.10 24.95 11.15
N THR A 352 8.07 25.67 10.61
CA THR A 352 9.32 25.09 10.08
C THR A 352 10.51 25.53 10.90
N ASN A 353 11.54 24.69 10.97
CA ASN A 353 12.82 25.03 11.59
C ASN A 353 13.78 25.77 10.64
N GLU A 354 15.03 25.98 11.09
CA GLU A 354 16.08 26.68 10.35
C GLU A 354 16.51 26.00 9.04
N LYS A 355 16.13 24.73 8.84
CA LYS A 355 16.41 23.95 7.62
C LYS A 355 15.19 23.86 6.69
N GLY A 356 14.09 24.50 7.05
CA GLY A 356 12.82 24.39 6.32
C GLY A 356 12.08 23.08 6.57
N GLU A 357 12.47 22.30 7.58
CA GLU A 357 11.80 21.06 7.96
C GLU A 357 10.58 21.36 8.83
N ILE A 358 9.49 20.63 8.64
CA ILE A 358 8.24 20.84 9.38
C ILE A 358 8.38 20.33 10.82
N ARG A 359 8.12 21.21 11.80
CA ARG A 359 8.06 20.89 13.24
C ARG A 359 6.66 20.73 13.77
N VAL A 360 5.73 21.54 13.29
CA VAL A 360 4.31 21.48 13.66
C VAL A 360 3.47 21.62 12.39
N CYS A 361 2.41 20.82 12.30
CA CYS A 361 1.47 20.83 11.19
C CYS A 361 0.06 20.58 11.74
N ASN A 362 -0.77 21.61 11.82
CA ASN A 362 -2.09 21.54 12.45
C ASN A 362 -3.19 22.08 11.54
N LEU A 363 -4.26 21.30 11.36
CA LEU A 363 -5.51 21.81 10.81
C LEU A 363 -6.22 22.63 11.89
N VAL A 364 -6.55 23.89 11.58
CA VAL A 364 -7.16 24.82 12.53
C VAL A 364 -8.54 25.27 12.06
N ALA A 365 -9.52 25.27 12.97
CA ALA A 365 -10.89 25.71 12.68
C ALA A 365 -11.02 27.24 12.68
N THR A 366 -10.13 27.93 13.40
CA THR A 366 -10.07 29.40 13.44
C THR A 366 -8.63 29.88 13.46
N LYS A 367 -8.39 31.19 13.31
CA LYS A 367 -7.06 31.80 13.47
C LYS A 367 -6.70 32.06 14.94
N SER A 368 -7.50 31.55 15.89
CA SER A 368 -7.25 31.76 17.32
C SER A 368 -6.01 30.99 17.77
N HIS A 369 -5.18 31.64 18.59
CA HIS A 369 -3.99 31.03 19.21
C HIS A 369 -4.29 29.75 20.01
N SER A 370 -5.48 29.68 20.63
CA SER A 370 -5.95 28.50 21.36
C SER A 370 -5.95 27.21 20.53
N GLN A 371 -6.04 27.31 19.19
CA GLN A 371 -6.07 26.16 18.29
C GLN A 371 -4.70 25.46 18.17
N PHE A 372 -3.60 26.13 18.51
CA PHE A 372 -2.26 25.59 18.30
C PHE A 372 -1.29 25.76 19.49
N GLU A 373 -1.74 26.35 20.59
CA GLU A 373 -0.98 26.47 21.85
C GLU A 373 -0.43 25.13 22.33
N LEU A 374 -1.28 24.10 22.43
CA LEU A 374 -0.86 22.76 22.85
C LEU A 374 0.26 22.19 21.98
N SER A 375 0.29 22.52 20.69
CA SER A 375 1.33 22.01 19.78
C SER A 375 2.65 22.75 19.96
N LEU A 376 2.62 24.04 20.28
CA LEU A 376 3.81 24.79 20.66
C LEU A 376 4.38 24.29 21.99
N ASP A 377 3.52 24.02 22.98
CA ASP A 377 3.95 23.47 24.26
C ASP A 377 4.60 22.08 24.08
N ARG A 378 3.99 21.20 23.30
CA ARG A 378 4.57 19.89 22.96
C ARG A 378 5.88 20.02 22.18
N MET A 379 5.99 21.02 21.29
CA MET A 379 7.25 21.31 20.60
C MET A 379 8.33 21.72 21.60
N ARG A 380 8.06 22.67 22.50
CA ARG A 380 8.97 23.10 23.57
C ARG A 380 9.46 21.93 24.41
N GLU A 381 8.53 21.10 24.89
CA GLU A 381 8.83 19.90 25.68
C GLU A 381 9.70 18.90 24.91
N SER A 382 9.43 18.72 23.61
CA SER A 382 10.23 17.82 22.78
C SER A 382 11.67 18.32 22.61
N LEU A 383 11.86 19.63 22.42
CA LEU A 383 13.19 20.23 22.32
C LEU A 383 13.98 19.99 23.61
N GLU A 384 13.37 20.23 24.77
CA GLU A 384 14.00 19.98 26.06
C GLU A 384 14.33 18.50 26.25
N ARG A 385 13.37 17.61 25.98
CA ARG A 385 13.52 16.16 26.13
C ARG A 385 14.69 15.60 25.31
N TYR A 386 14.91 16.14 24.11
CA TYR A 386 15.98 15.69 23.22
C TYR A 386 17.26 16.55 23.29
N GLY A 387 17.33 17.49 24.23
CA GLY A 387 18.53 18.29 24.48
C GLY A 387 18.82 19.31 23.37
N HIS A 388 17.78 19.80 22.70
CA HIS A 388 17.87 20.89 21.74
C HIS A 388 17.69 22.26 22.42
N ASP A 389 18.29 23.28 21.81
CA ASP A 389 18.06 24.68 22.19
C ASP A 389 16.60 25.07 21.97
N GLN A 390 16.07 25.93 22.84
CA GLN A 390 14.75 26.53 22.66
C GLN A 390 14.79 27.59 21.54
N PRO A 391 13.63 27.93 20.94
CA PRO A 391 13.58 28.92 19.85
C PRO A 391 14.14 30.28 20.30
N GLU A 392 15.06 30.82 19.50
CA GLU A 392 15.66 32.15 19.70
C GLU A 392 15.02 33.19 18.75
N ILE A 393 14.58 32.74 17.58
CA ILE A 393 14.00 33.60 16.53
C ILE A 393 12.74 32.93 16.01
N PHE A 394 11.68 33.74 15.84
CA PHE A 394 10.41 33.30 15.27
C PHE A 394 9.95 34.30 14.21
N TYR A 395 9.83 33.84 12.96
CA TYR A 395 9.26 34.61 11.86
C TYR A 395 7.75 34.37 11.78
N THR A 396 6.97 35.44 11.82
CA THR A 396 5.51 35.43 11.61
C THR A 396 5.13 36.61 10.71
N ASP A 397 4.12 36.43 9.87
CA ASP A 397 3.49 37.50 9.09
C ASP A 397 2.44 38.28 9.91
N ASN A 398 2.10 37.80 11.11
CA ASN A 398 1.09 38.39 11.98
C ASN A 398 1.69 38.82 13.33
N MET A 399 1.84 40.13 13.51
CA MET A 399 2.37 40.70 14.76
C MET A 399 1.51 40.41 15.99
N ALA A 400 0.23 40.05 15.82
CA ALA A 400 -0.61 39.62 16.94
C ALA A 400 -0.07 38.35 17.61
N ASP A 401 0.75 37.55 16.93
CA ASP A 401 1.33 36.33 17.47
C ASP A 401 2.46 36.59 18.47
N LYS A 402 3.05 37.80 18.49
CA LYS A 402 4.24 38.11 19.28
C LYS A 402 4.09 37.75 20.77
N ASP A 403 3.12 38.35 21.45
CA ASP A 403 2.93 38.16 22.89
C ASP A 403 2.59 36.72 23.24
N PHE A 404 1.93 36.01 22.31
CA PHE A 404 1.58 34.62 22.45
C PHE A 404 2.80 33.71 22.29
N LEU A 405 3.60 33.90 21.24
CA LEU A 405 4.82 33.14 20.99
C LEU A 405 5.85 33.34 22.11
N GLU A 406 6.03 34.56 22.60
CA GLU A 406 6.92 34.84 23.73
C GLU A 406 6.42 34.21 25.05
N ARG A 407 5.12 33.96 25.18
CA ARG A 407 4.56 33.23 26.33
C ARG A 407 4.83 31.73 26.20
N CYS A 408 4.66 31.17 25.00
CA CYS A 408 4.98 29.77 24.73
C CYS A 408 6.50 29.51 24.83
N PHE A 409 7.35 30.44 24.39
CA PHE A 409 8.80 30.30 24.40
C PHE A 409 9.44 31.51 25.09
N PRO A 410 9.67 31.44 26.42
CA PRO A 410 10.31 32.52 27.17
C PRO A 410 11.70 32.91 26.65
N SER A 411 12.41 31.98 26.00
CA SER A 411 13.70 32.22 25.33
C SER A 411 13.63 33.33 24.29
N LEU A 412 12.47 33.58 23.68
CA LEU A 412 12.27 34.67 22.72
C LEU A 412 12.34 36.06 23.36
N ARG A 413 12.41 36.17 24.68
CA ARG A 413 12.59 37.45 25.40
C ARG A 413 14.03 37.67 25.84
N GLU A 414 14.87 36.64 25.77
CA GLU A 414 16.24 36.72 26.27
C GLU A 414 17.11 37.58 25.35
N SER A 415 17.72 38.62 25.92
CA SER A 415 18.63 39.53 25.21
C SER A 415 18.02 40.23 23.97
N VAL A 416 16.69 40.38 23.91
CA VAL A 416 16.04 41.05 22.78
C VAL A 416 16.09 42.57 22.94
N ILE A 417 16.69 43.24 21.95
CA ILE A 417 16.67 44.70 21.82
C ILE A 417 15.62 45.05 20.76
N SER A 418 14.59 45.80 21.16
CA SER A 418 13.59 46.30 20.21
C SER A 418 14.24 47.21 19.18
N VAL A 419 14.19 46.83 17.91
CA VAL A 419 14.55 47.72 16.81
C VAL A 419 13.34 48.60 16.52
N GLU A 420 13.28 49.78 17.14
CA GLU A 420 12.24 50.75 16.82
C GLU A 420 12.32 51.13 15.34
N LYS A 421 11.22 50.94 14.60
CA LYS A 421 11.11 51.15 13.16
C LYS A 421 11.62 52.52 12.69
N TYR A 422 11.56 53.51 13.58
CA TYR A 422 11.96 54.89 13.35
C TYR A 422 13.03 55.38 14.34
N ALA A 423 13.78 54.49 15.01
CA ALA A 423 14.85 54.88 15.95
C ALA A 423 15.91 55.78 15.31
N HIS A 424 16.03 55.72 13.98
CA HIS A 424 16.93 56.52 13.17
C HIS A 424 16.37 57.91 12.80
N LEU A 425 15.08 58.17 13.08
CA LEU A 425 14.43 59.45 12.82
C LEU A 425 14.46 60.32 14.10
N PRO A 426 14.70 61.63 13.98
CA PRO A 426 14.64 62.53 15.12
C PRO A 426 13.22 62.57 15.72
N PRO A 427 13.07 62.72 17.06
CA PRO A 427 11.77 62.85 17.70
C PRO A 427 10.99 64.03 17.13
N LEU A 428 9.69 63.85 16.89
CA LEU A 428 8.80 64.93 16.48
C LEU A 428 8.41 65.76 17.71
N ASP A 429 8.98 66.96 17.83
CA ASP A 429 8.48 67.96 18.78
C ASP A 429 7.19 68.60 18.24
N LEU A 430 6.08 68.39 18.95
CA LEU A 430 4.83 69.11 18.70
C LEU A 430 4.86 70.45 19.46
N PRO A 431 4.40 71.56 18.84
CA PRO A 431 4.45 72.90 19.42
C PRO A 431 3.55 73.11 20.64
#